data_AF-A0A3C1MW93-F1
#
_entry.id   AF-A0A3C1MW93-F1
#
_cell.length_a   1.000
_cell.length_b   1.000
_cell.length_c   1.000
_cell.angle_alpha   90.00
_cell.angle_beta   90.00
_cell.angle_gamma   90.00
#
_symmetry.space_group_name_H-M   'P 1'
#
loop_
_entity.id
_entity.type
_entity.pdbx_description
1 polymer ?
#
loop_
_entity_poly.entity_id
_entity_poly.type
_entity_poly.pdbx_seq_one_letter_code
_entity_poly.pdbx_strand_id
1 'polypeptide(L)'
;MNANKTVLRSDLGKIEAHTLTADELDEIPELTDADMAHGQWRIGGQAVGEAEGRAVFRSALKKQKINIMLDPDVVSWFKAQAGGRGYQTLINATLREAMQKKTLADVVRETIKEELHHG
;
A
#
# COMPACT_ATOMS: atom_id res chain seq x y z
N MET A 1 5.00 -34.15 -4.98
CA MET A 1 4.78 -32.89 -5.71
C MET A 1 6.05 -32.06 -5.56
N ASN A 2 6.83 -31.92 -6.63
CA ASN A 2 8.18 -31.34 -6.59
C ASN A 2 8.10 -29.81 -6.45
N ALA A 3 8.61 -29.30 -5.32
CA ALA A 3 8.92 -27.88 -5.17
C ALA A 3 10.15 -27.56 -6.02
N ASN A 4 9.95 -26.93 -7.17
CA ASN A 4 11.03 -26.36 -7.96
C ASN A 4 11.54 -25.11 -7.23
N LYS A 5 12.45 -25.30 -6.28
CA LYS A 5 13.17 -24.23 -5.60
C LYS A 5 14.24 -23.74 -6.59
N THR A 6 13.90 -22.75 -7.41
CA THR A 6 14.90 -22.03 -8.19
C THR A 6 15.88 -21.40 -7.21
N VAL A 7 17.03 -22.04 -7.02
CA VAL A 7 18.13 -21.55 -6.20
C VAL A 7 18.67 -20.32 -6.94
N LEU A 8 18.28 -19.13 -6.48
CA LEU A 8 18.94 -17.90 -6.90
C LEU A 8 20.43 -18.07 -6.62
N ARG A 9 21.25 -18.01 -7.66
CA ARG A 9 22.70 -18.24 -7.59
C ARG A 9 23.43 -17.20 -6.72
N SER A 10 22.74 -16.15 -6.31
CA SER A 10 23.25 -15.05 -5.51
C SER A 10 22.81 -15.17 -4.05
N ASP A 11 23.78 -15.05 -3.15
CA ASP A 11 23.57 -15.02 -1.70
C ASP A 11 22.95 -13.67 -1.29
N LEU A 12 21.62 -13.63 -1.21
CA LEU A 12 20.83 -12.43 -0.91
C LEU A 12 21.17 -11.82 0.46
N GLY A 13 21.65 -12.62 1.42
CA GLY A 13 22.04 -12.13 2.75
C GLY A 13 23.23 -11.18 2.73
N LYS A 14 24.05 -11.19 1.68
CA LYS A 14 25.15 -10.23 1.48
C LYS A 14 24.68 -8.90 0.90
N ILE A 15 23.50 -8.87 0.28
CA ILE A 15 22.96 -7.72 -0.45
C ILE A 15 22.13 -6.84 0.48
N GLU A 16 21.44 -7.42 1.47
CA GLU A 16 20.64 -6.69 2.46
C GLU A 16 21.46 -5.81 3.43
N ALA A 17 22.78 -6.03 3.54
CA ALA A 17 23.61 -5.34 4.53
C ALA A 17 24.06 -3.92 4.11
N HIS A 18 23.93 -3.54 2.84
CA HIS A 18 24.42 -2.25 2.37
C HIS A 18 23.35 -1.16 2.52
N THR A 19 23.63 -0.17 3.37
CA THR A 19 22.83 1.05 3.50
C THR A 19 23.44 2.10 2.60
N LEU A 20 22.65 2.62 1.65
CA LEU A 20 23.08 3.68 0.73
C LEU A 20 23.54 4.92 1.51
N THR A 21 24.75 5.38 1.25
CA THR A 21 25.29 6.64 1.75
C THR A 21 24.76 7.83 0.95
N ALA A 22 24.88 9.04 1.48
CA ALA A 22 24.39 10.24 0.79
C ALA A 22 25.10 10.47 -0.55
N ASP A 23 26.42 10.24 -0.60
CA ASP A 23 27.22 10.39 -1.82
C ASP A 23 26.81 9.35 -2.88
N GLU A 24 26.42 8.14 -2.47
CA GLU A 24 25.92 7.10 -3.39
C GLU A 24 24.53 7.44 -3.96
N LEU A 25 23.72 8.26 -3.29
CA LEU A 25 22.43 8.70 -3.82
C LEU A 25 22.61 9.72 -4.96
N ASP A 26 23.65 10.55 -4.89
CA ASP A 26 23.97 11.55 -5.92
C ASP A 26 24.43 10.90 -7.24
N GLU A 27 24.92 9.66 -7.17
CA GLU A 27 25.34 8.87 -8.34
C GLU A 27 24.18 8.07 -9.00
N ILE A 28 23.00 8.00 -8.37
CA ILE A 28 21.84 7.30 -8.94
C ILE A 28 21.27 8.15 -10.07
N PRO A 29 21.12 7.61 -11.29
CA PRO A 29 20.53 8.35 -12.39
C PRO A 29 19.09 8.73 -12.07
N GLU A 30 18.70 9.96 -12.44
CA GLU A 30 17.32 10.39 -12.34
C GLU A 30 16.42 9.53 -13.23
N LEU A 31 15.25 9.16 -12.71
CA LEU A 31 14.25 8.42 -13.45
C LEU A 31 13.57 9.36 -14.45
N THR A 32 13.79 9.13 -15.74
CA THR A 32 13.27 9.96 -16.83
C THR A 32 11.98 9.40 -17.43
N ASP A 33 11.29 10.23 -18.22
CA ASP A 33 10.14 9.78 -19.01
C ASP A 33 10.51 8.71 -20.06
N ALA A 34 11.76 8.72 -20.54
CA ALA A 34 12.26 7.69 -21.46
C ALA A 34 12.32 6.32 -20.77
N ASP A 35 12.75 6.28 -19.49
CA ASP A 35 12.76 5.05 -18.70
C ASP A 35 11.34 4.48 -18.53
N MET A 36 10.36 5.36 -18.32
CA MET A 36 8.95 4.97 -18.25
C MET A 36 8.43 4.43 -19.58
N ALA A 37 8.86 4.98 -20.72
CA ALA A 37 8.50 4.48 -22.05
C ALA A 37 9.08 3.08 -22.33
N HIS A 38 10.21 2.73 -21.72
CA HIS A 38 10.81 1.39 -21.79
C HIS A 38 10.22 0.40 -20.78
N GLY A 39 9.40 0.87 -19.84
CA GLY A 39 8.77 0.05 -18.81
C GLY A 39 7.85 -1.04 -19.39
N GLN A 40 7.90 -2.23 -18.81
CA GLN A 40 7.01 -3.34 -19.20
C GLN A 40 5.89 -3.51 -18.18
N TRP A 41 4.64 -3.53 -18.65
CA TRP A 41 3.49 -3.83 -17.80
C TRP A 41 3.51 -5.29 -17.38
N ARG A 42 3.30 -5.54 -16.09
CA ARG A 42 3.20 -6.90 -15.54
C ARG A 42 2.04 -7.03 -14.56
N ILE A 43 1.33 -8.15 -14.62
CA ILE A 43 0.25 -8.52 -13.69
C ILE A 43 0.55 -9.92 -13.17
N GLY A 44 0.60 -10.11 -11.85
CA GLY A 44 0.94 -11.40 -11.24
C GLY A 44 2.31 -11.95 -11.69
N GLY A 45 3.25 -11.06 -12.04
CA GLY A 45 4.56 -11.44 -12.54
C GLY A 45 4.60 -11.80 -14.04
N GLN A 46 3.48 -11.80 -14.76
CA GLN A 46 3.43 -12.03 -16.21
C GLN A 46 3.40 -10.71 -16.99
N ALA A 47 4.14 -10.62 -18.09
CA ALA A 47 4.10 -9.45 -18.96
C ALA A 47 2.75 -9.35 -19.68
N VAL A 48 2.16 -8.16 -19.68
CA VAL A 48 0.89 -7.84 -20.33
C VAL A 48 1.06 -6.64 -21.26
N GLY A 49 0.11 -6.42 -22.16
CA GLY A 49 0.11 -5.21 -22.99
C GLY A 49 -0.20 -3.96 -22.18
N GLU A 50 0.25 -2.78 -22.65
CA GLU A 50 -0.01 -1.50 -21.97
C GLU A 50 -1.50 -1.26 -21.73
N ALA A 51 -2.34 -1.51 -22.73
CA ALA A 51 -3.77 -1.26 -22.62
C ALA A 51 -4.42 -2.07 -21.48
N GLU A 52 -4.03 -3.34 -21.35
CA GLU A 52 -4.48 -4.23 -20.28
C GLU A 52 -3.94 -3.80 -18.92
N GLY A 53 -2.62 -3.55 -18.83
CA GLY A 53 -1.97 -3.08 -17.61
C GLY A 53 -2.60 -1.78 -17.09
N ARG A 54 -2.83 -0.80 -17.97
CA ARG A 54 -3.51 0.46 -17.65
C ARG A 54 -4.98 0.26 -17.29
N ALA A 55 -5.67 -0.72 -17.88
CA ALA A 55 -7.05 -1.01 -17.54
C ALA A 55 -7.16 -1.56 -16.11
N VAL A 56 -6.30 -2.52 -15.76
CA VAL A 56 -6.27 -3.14 -14.42
C VAL A 56 -5.80 -2.16 -13.36
N PHE A 57 -4.76 -1.36 -13.63
CA PHE A 57 -4.33 -0.31 -12.71
C PHE A 57 -5.47 0.70 -12.44
N ARG A 58 -6.14 1.17 -13.50
CA ARG A 58 -7.27 2.09 -13.34
C ARG A 58 -8.46 1.47 -12.62
N SER A 59 -8.75 0.19 -12.83
CA SER A 59 -9.84 -0.48 -12.11
C SER A 59 -9.53 -0.61 -10.62
N ALA A 60 -8.29 -0.91 -10.24
CA ALA A 60 -7.84 -0.96 -8.84
C ALA A 60 -7.96 0.41 -8.13
N LEU A 61 -7.78 1.51 -8.86
CA LEU A 61 -7.92 2.86 -8.31
C LEU A 61 -9.36 3.40 -8.27
N LYS A 62 -10.33 2.69 -8.84
CA LYS A 62 -11.73 3.17 -8.85
C LYS A 62 -12.31 3.13 -7.44
N LYS A 63 -12.64 4.31 -6.92
CA LYS A 63 -13.47 4.43 -5.71
C LYS A 63 -14.87 3.93 -6.01
N GLN A 64 -15.42 3.10 -5.13
CA GLN A 64 -16.81 2.70 -5.23
C GLN A 64 -17.71 3.86 -4.77
N LYS A 65 -18.64 4.29 -5.63
CA LYS A 65 -19.67 5.27 -5.26
C LYS A 65 -20.79 4.52 -4.53
N ILE A 66 -20.94 4.80 -3.25
CA ILE A 66 -22.01 4.26 -2.42
C ILE A 66 -22.94 5.40 -1.97
N ASN A 67 -24.20 5.07 -1.70
CA ASN A 67 -25.12 5.98 -1.03
C ASN A 67 -25.19 5.60 0.45
N ILE A 68 -24.72 6.49 1.32
CA ILE A 68 -24.75 6.32 2.78
C ILE A 68 -25.33 7.59 3.40
N MET A 69 -26.07 7.43 4.50
CA MET A 69 -26.48 8.56 5.33
C MET A 69 -25.41 8.77 6.40
N LEU A 70 -25.05 10.04 6.62
CA LEU A 70 -24.17 10.49 7.69
C LEU A 70 -24.88 11.62 8.41
N ASP A 71 -24.66 11.71 9.72
CA ASP A 71 -25.28 12.75 10.52
C ASP A 71 -24.82 14.16 10.05
N PRO A 72 -25.70 15.18 10.11
CA PRO A 72 -25.39 16.51 9.60
C PRO A 72 -24.18 17.16 10.28
N ASP A 73 -23.96 16.89 11.56
CA ASP A 73 -22.84 17.39 12.36
C ASP A 73 -21.51 16.77 11.91
N VAL A 74 -21.47 15.45 11.66
CA VAL A 74 -20.30 14.74 11.13
C VAL A 74 -19.91 15.33 9.76
N VAL A 75 -20.87 15.51 8.86
CA VAL A 75 -20.61 16.11 7.54
C VAL A 75 -20.10 17.54 7.68
N SER A 76 -20.67 18.31 8.60
CA SER A 76 -20.27 19.71 8.85
C SER A 76 -18.85 19.79 9.40
N TRP A 77 -18.49 18.91 10.32
CA TRP A 77 -17.15 18.81 10.90
C TRP A 77 -16.09 18.55 9.82
N PHE A 78 -16.29 17.53 8.97
CA PHE A 78 -15.37 17.22 7.88
C PHE A 78 -15.32 18.32 6.81
N LYS A 79 -16.43 19.01 6.54
CA LYS A 79 -16.45 20.16 5.60
C LYS A 79 -15.63 21.33 6.12
N ALA A 80 -15.75 21.65 7.41
CA ALA A 80 -14.98 22.71 8.05
C ALA A 80 -13.47 22.38 8.00
N GLN A 81 -13.11 21.14 8.32
CA GLN A 81 -11.71 20.71 8.31
C GLN A 81 -11.07 20.67 6.92
N ALA A 82 -11.87 20.41 5.87
CA ALA A 82 -11.40 20.38 4.49
C ALA A 82 -11.44 21.75 3.77
N GLY A 83 -11.90 22.83 4.43
CA GLY A 83 -12.11 24.12 3.76
C GLY A 83 -13.17 24.05 2.64
N GLY A 84 -14.15 23.15 2.75
CA GLY A 84 -15.28 23.01 1.82
C GLY A 84 -15.11 21.96 0.71
N ARG A 85 -13.89 21.65 0.25
CA ARG A 85 -13.66 20.61 -0.79
C ARG A 85 -12.76 19.50 -0.25
N GLY A 86 -13.04 18.25 -0.65
CA GLY A 86 -12.21 17.11 -0.25
C GLY A 86 -12.59 16.49 1.09
N TYR A 87 -13.68 16.93 1.72
CA TYR A 87 -14.21 16.31 2.95
C TYR A 87 -14.51 14.81 2.77
N GLN A 88 -14.93 14.37 1.59
CA GLN A 88 -15.08 12.95 1.26
C GLN A 88 -13.75 12.17 1.30
N THR A 89 -12.65 12.83 0.90
CA THR A 89 -11.30 12.25 0.99
C THR A 89 -10.88 12.11 2.44
N LEU A 90 -11.15 13.11 3.28
CA LEU A 90 -10.89 13.04 4.73
C LEU A 90 -11.70 11.93 5.39
N ILE A 91 -13.01 11.84 5.10
CA ILE A 91 -13.86 10.75 5.60
C ILE A 91 -13.26 9.39 5.24
N ASN A 92 -12.86 9.20 3.97
CA ASN A 92 -12.23 7.95 3.55
C ASN A 92 -10.88 7.68 4.25
N ALA A 93 -10.06 8.70 4.48
CA ALA A 93 -8.81 8.56 5.22
C ALA A 93 -9.07 8.14 6.67
N THR A 94 -10.02 8.78 7.35
CA THR A 94 -10.41 8.43 8.72
C THR A 94 -10.96 7.00 8.81
N LEU A 95 -11.77 6.56 7.85
CA LEU A 95 -12.25 5.17 7.80
C LEU A 95 -11.09 4.18 7.60
N ARG A 96 -10.09 4.52 6.79
CA ARG A 96 -8.88 3.67 6.62
C ARG A 96 -8.06 3.58 7.90
N GLU A 97 -7.87 4.69 8.60
CA GLU A 97 -7.20 4.69 9.90
C GLU A 97 -7.96 3.83 10.91
N ALA A 98 -9.30 3.93 10.94
CA ALA A 98 -10.14 3.11 11.81
C ALA A 98 -10.01 1.61 11.49
N MET A 99 -9.85 1.23 10.22
CA MET A 99 -9.58 -0.17 9.83
C MET A 99 -8.20 -0.66 10.29
N GLN A 100 -7.21 0.22 10.38
CA GLN A 100 -5.82 -0.13 10.72
C GLN A 100 -5.56 -0.16 12.23
N LYS A 101 -6.34 0.59 13.03
CA LYS A 101 -6.24 0.55 14.48
C LYS A 101 -6.63 -0.84 14.97
N LYS A 102 -5.65 -1.61 15.48
CA LYS A 102 -5.94 -2.84 16.27
C LYS A 102 -6.94 -2.45 17.35
N THR A 103 -8.06 -3.17 17.41
CA THR A 103 -9.02 -2.90 18.47
C THR A 103 -8.38 -3.26 19.80
N LEU A 104 -8.81 -2.63 20.90
CA LEU A 104 -8.36 -3.03 22.24
C LEU A 104 -8.59 -4.52 22.48
N ALA A 105 -9.64 -5.09 21.90
CA ALA A 105 -9.92 -6.52 21.96
C ALA A 105 -8.86 -7.36 21.21
N ASP A 106 -8.29 -6.87 20.11
CA ASP A 106 -7.20 -7.55 19.40
C ASP A 106 -5.90 -7.50 20.19
N VAL A 107 -5.60 -6.35 20.81
CA VAL A 107 -4.44 -6.19 21.70
C VAL A 107 -4.55 -7.13 22.90
N VAL A 108 -5.69 -7.12 23.59
CA VAL A 108 -5.94 -7.99 24.76
C VAL A 108 -5.87 -9.47 24.37
N ARG A 109 -6.40 -9.86 23.21
CA ARG A 109 -6.35 -11.24 22.72
C ARG A 109 -4.93 -11.70 22.42
N GLU A 110 -4.09 -10.84 21.85
CA GLU A 110 -2.67 -11.13 21.65
C GLU A 110 -1.94 -11.30 22.97
N THR A 111 -2.09 -10.35 23.90
CA THR A 111 -1.45 -10.42 25.22
C THR A 111 -1.85 -11.69 25.98
N ILE A 112 -3.14 -12.05 26.00
CA ILE A 112 -3.59 -13.30 26.63
C ILE A 112 -2.97 -14.53 25.96
N LYS A 113 -2.84 -14.54 24.63
CA LYS A 113 -2.20 -15.66 23.91
C LYS A 113 -0.71 -15.76 24.27
N GLU A 114 0.00 -14.66 24.32
CA GLU A 114 1.42 -14.62 24.67
C GLU A 114 1.66 -15.16 26.08
N GLU A 115 0.85 -14.76 27.06
CA GLU A 115 0.93 -15.25 28.44
C GLU A 115 0.58 -16.75 28.56
N LEU A 116 -0.36 -17.25 27.75
CA LEU A 116 -0.73 -18.68 27.75
C LEU A 116 0.30 -19.59 27.04
N HIS A 117 1.17 -19.05 26.19
CA HIS A 117 2.20 -19.83 25.48
C HIS A 117 3.58 -19.76 26.17
N HIS A 118 3.75 -18.87 27.14
CA HIS A 118 4.98 -18.72 27.93
C HIS A 118 4.87 -19.30 29.36
N GLY A 119 3.76 -19.98 29.70
CA GLY A 119 3.57 -20.76 30.93
C GLY A 119 3.57 -22.27 30.65
#